data_AF-A0A9X2VH35-F1
#
_entry.id   AF-A0A9X2VH35-F1
#
_cell.length_a   1.000
_cell.length_b   1.000
_cell.length_c   1.000
_cell.angle_alpha   90.00
_cell.angle_beta   90.00
_cell.angle_gamma   90.00
#
_symmetry.space_group_name_H-M   'P 1'
#
loop_
_entity.id
_entity.type
_entity.pdbx_description
1 polymer ?
#
loop_
_entity_poly.entity_id
_entity_poly.type
_entity_poly.pdbx_seq_one_letter_code
_entity_poly.pdbx_strand_id
1 'polypeptide(L)'
;MGVRLFRWFPADGRRHAIPVELVVSDEGATLCGVPITVPRERGTKAEWCWPTCPTCDAVWRKREGLAPAPVRASVPARASVPARVPVPARAPVPMRAPVPVRAR
;
A
#
# COMPACT_ATOMS: atom_id res chain seq x y z
N MET A 1 -6.09 25.84 20.54
CA MET A 1 -6.30 24.53 19.86
C MET A 1 -6.88 24.83 18.49
N GLY A 2 -6.18 24.46 17.41
CA GLY A 2 -6.66 24.72 16.04
C GLY A 2 -7.95 23.95 15.75
N VAL A 3 -8.93 24.63 15.16
CA VAL A 3 -10.19 24.01 14.72
C VAL A 3 -9.90 23.08 13.54
N ARG A 4 -10.20 21.80 13.67
CA ARG A 4 -10.10 20.85 12.55
C ARG A 4 -11.28 21.10 11.63
N LEU A 5 -11.02 21.63 10.44
CA LEU A 5 -12.08 21.96 9.47
C LEU A 5 -12.60 20.73 8.72
N PHE A 6 -11.85 19.62 8.70
CA PHE A 6 -12.18 18.43 7.91
C PHE A 6 -12.02 17.15 8.73
N ARG A 7 -12.84 16.14 8.38
CA ARG A 7 -12.71 14.76 8.87
C ARG A 7 -12.62 13.79 7.70
N TRP A 8 -11.95 12.66 7.94
CA TRP A 8 -11.86 11.57 6.96
C TRP A 8 -13.11 10.70 7.02
N PHE A 9 -13.68 10.41 5.85
CA PHE A 9 -14.86 9.59 5.70
C PHE A 9 -14.69 8.61 4.54
N PRO A 10 -14.96 7.29 4.73
CA PRO A 10 -14.86 6.31 3.66
C PRO A 10 -16.09 6.34 2.76
N ALA A 11 -15.89 6.48 1.46
CA ALA A 11 -16.92 6.40 0.43
C ALA A 11 -16.30 6.06 -0.93
N ASP A 12 -17.06 5.44 -1.83
CA ASP A 12 -16.63 5.17 -3.22
C ASP A 12 -15.27 4.44 -3.34
N GLY A 13 -14.99 3.50 -2.44
CA GLY A 13 -13.74 2.74 -2.43
C GLY A 13 -12.50 3.52 -1.97
N ARG A 14 -12.68 4.74 -1.46
CA ARG A 14 -11.59 5.62 -0.97
C ARG A 14 -11.96 6.32 0.33
N ARG A 15 -10.98 6.95 0.98
CA ARG A 15 -11.23 7.86 2.10
C ARG A 15 -11.16 9.30 1.62
N HIS A 16 -12.27 10.00 1.74
CA HIS A 16 -12.44 11.39 1.35
C HIS A 16 -12.37 12.31 2.56
N ALA A 17 -11.93 13.55 2.32
CA ALA A 17 -12.02 14.60 3.31
C ALA A 17 -13.38 15.30 3.14
N ILE A 18 -14.19 15.30 4.19
CA ILE A 18 -15.48 15.99 4.25
C ILE A 18 -15.43 17.08 5.33
N PRO A 19 -16.26 18.12 5.24
CA PRO A 19 -16.35 19.12 6.29
C PRO A 19 -16.73 18.51 7.64
N VAL A 20 -16.18 19.03 8.74
CA VAL A 20 -16.42 18.48 10.08
C VAL A 20 -17.87 18.71 10.52
N GLU A 21 -18.50 19.75 10.01
CA GLU A 21 -19.87 20.17 10.28
C GLU A 21 -20.94 19.25 9.67
N LEU A 22 -20.57 18.40 8.71
CA LEU A 22 -21.50 17.48 8.07
C LEU A 22 -21.96 16.41 9.07
N VAL A 23 -23.25 16.46 9.44
CA VAL A 23 -23.87 15.51 10.36
C VAL A 23 -24.55 14.37 9.61
N VAL A 24 -25.04 13.40 10.37
CA VAL A 24 -25.72 12.23 9.83
C VAL A 24 -26.97 12.66 9.05
N SER A 25 -27.17 12.06 7.88
CA SER A 25 -28.22 12.40 6.90
C SER A 25 -28.02 13.71 6.15
N ASP A 26 -26.97 14.49 6.43
CA ASP A 26 -26.65 15.64 5.60
C ASP A 26 -26.13 15.21 4.22
N GLU A 27 -26.52 15.98 3.23
CA GLU A 27 -25.92 15.98 1.90
C GLU A 27 -24.83 17.05 1.85
N GLY A 28 -23.66 16.67 1.37
CA GLY A 28 -22.57 17.61 1.15
C GLY A 28 -21.62 17.13 0.08
N ALA A 29 -20.47 17.77 0.01
CA ALA A 29 -19.44 17.43 -0.96
C ALA A 29 -18.11 17.18 -0.25
N THR A 30 -17.39 16.19 -0.76
CA THR A 30 -15.98 15.96 -0.42
C THR A 30 -15.11 17.09 -0.99
N LEU A 31 -13.88 17.25 -0.49
CA LEU A 31 -12.93 18.24 -1.02
C LEU A 31 -12.58 18.03 -2.50
N CYS A 32 -12.82 16.83 -3.06
CA CYS A 32 -12.63 16.55 -4.47
C CYS A 32 -13.91 16.69 -5.31
N GLY A 33 -15.00 17.20 -4.73
CA GLY A 33 -16.26 17.49 -5.44
C GLY A 33 -17.20 16.29 -5.61
N VAL A 34 -16.87 15.13 -5.05
CA VAL A 34 -17.79 13.97 -5.03
C VAL A 34 -18.91 14.28 -4.03
N PRO A 35 -20.19 14.23 -4.46
CA PRO A 35 -21.32 14.40 -3.56
C PRO A 35 -21.40 13.22 -2.60
N ILE A 36 -21.78 13.48 -1.36
CA ILE A 36 -21.87 12.46 -0.34
C ILE A 36 -23.04 12.72 0.60
N THR A 37 -23.74 11.64 0.93
CA THR A 37 -24.72 11.62 2.02
C THR A 37 -24.08 10.90 3.19
N VAL A 38 -24.09 11.51 4.39
CA VAL A 38 -23.52 10.86 5.57
C VAL A 38 -24.48 9.77 6.07
N PRO A 39 -24.17 8.48 5.94
CA PRO A 39 -25.03 7.41 6.42
C PRO A 39 -25.10 7.41 7.95
N ARG A 40 -26.24 6.93 8.49
CA ARG A 40 -26.39 6.62 9.93
C ARG A 40 -25.45 5.50 10.36
N GLU A 41 -25.28 4.53 9.48
CA GLU A 41 -24.39 3.40 9.71
C GLU A 41 -22.94 3.84 9.63
N ARG A 42 -22.15 3.42 10.61
CA ARG A 42 -20.72 3.67 10.60
C ARG A 42 -20.07 2.76 9.56
N GLY A 43 -19.13 3.30 8.79
CA GLY A 43 -18.31 2.50 7.87
C GLY A 43 -17.63 1.32 8.58
N THR A 44 -17.65 0.18 7.90
CA THR A 44 -17.02 -1.08 8.26
C THR A 44 -15.50 -0.96 8.37
N LYS A 45 -14.87 -1.92 9.05
CA LYS A 45 -13.41 -1.97 9.19
C LYS A 45 -12.69 -2.02 7.83
N ALA A 46 -13.26 -2.72 6.85
CA ALA A 46 -12.70 -2.84 5.51
C ALA A 46 -12.65 -1.47 4.79
N GLU A 47 -13.72 -0.69 4.93
CA GLU A 47 -13.83 0.65 4.34
C GLU A 47 -12.82 1.63 4.93
N TRP A 48 -12.50 1.50 6.23
CA TRP A 48 -11.45 2.30 6.86
C TRP A 48 -10.02 1.95 6.41
N CYS A 49 -9.83 0.76 5.82
CA CYS A 49 -8.58 0.33 5.21
C CYS A 49 -8.41 0.81 3.76
N TRP A 50 -9.43 1.44 3.16
CA TRP A 50 -9.36 1.94 1.80
C TRP A 50 -8.30 3.04 1.63
N PRO A 51 -7.71 3.16 0.42
CA PRO A 51 -6.73 4.20 0.15
C PRO A 51 -7.33 5.59 0.31
N THR A 52 -6.52 6.52 0.80
CA THR A 52 -6.92 7.94 0.88
C THR A 52 -7.04 8.54 -0.52
N CYS A 53 -8.09 9.32 -0.77
CA CYS A 53 -8.25 10.05 -2.02
C CYS A 53 -7.11 11.08 -2.17
N PRO A 54 -6.27 10.98 -3.23
CA PRO A 54 -5.09 11.84 -3.39
C PRO A 54 -5.46 13.32 -3.56
N THR A 55 -6.59 13.62 -4.21
CA THR A 55 -7.09 14.99 -4.39
C THR A 55 -7.51 15.59 -3.06
N CYS A 56 -8.28 14.85 -2.25
CA CYS A 56 -8.69 15.31 -0.92
C CYS A 56 -7.48 15.55 -0.01
N ASP A 57 -6.51 14.64 -0.05
CA ASP A 57 -5.28 14.73 0.73
C ASP A 57 -4.42 15.95 0.34
N ALA A 58 -4.25 16.22 -0.96
CA ALA A 58 -3.53 17.37 -1.45
C ALA A 58 -4.19 18.70 -1.04
N VAL A 59 -5.52 18.80 -1.19
CA VAL A 59 -6.27 20.01 -0.79
C VAL A 59 -6.20 20.21 0.73
N TRP A 60 -6.36 19.15 1.52
CA TRP A 60 -6.24 19.21 2.97
C TRP A 60 -4.85 19.67 3.41
N ARG A 61 -3.78 19.08 2.87
CA ARG A 61 -2.39 19.49 3.16
C ARG A 61 -2.14 20.96 2.83
N LYS A 62 -2.62 21.42 1.66
CA LYS A 62 -2.50 22.83 1.26
C LYS A 62 -3.19 23.77 2.25
N ARG A 63 -4.35 23.39 2.78
CA ARG A 63 -5.11 24.19 3.76
C ARG A 63 -4.45 24.23 5.14
N GLU A 64 -3.81 23.13 5.55
CA GLU A 64 -3.09 23.03 6.82
C GLU A 64 -1.65 23.59 6.74
N GLY A 65 -1.19 24.04 5.57
CA GLY A 65 0.20 24.47 5.37
C GLY A 65 1.22 23.33 5.45
N LEU A 66 0.78 22.09 5.20
CA LEU A 66 1.63 20.90 5.21
C LEU A 66 2.32 20.71 3.86
N ALA A 67 3.53 20.15 3.90
CA ALA A 67 4.23 19.73 2.69
C ALA A 67 3.39 18.70 1.90
N PRO A 68 3.47 18.70 0.55
CA PRO A 68 2.75 17.75 -0.28
C PRO A 68 3.13 16.31 0.09
N ALA A 69 2.18 15.39 -0.12
CA ALA A 69 2.44 13.98 0.12
C ALA A 69 3.62 13.51 -0.75
N PRO A 70 4.54 12.67 -0.22
CA PRO A 70 5.58 12.07 -1.04
C PRO A 70 4.91 11.29 -2.17
N VAL A 71 5.34 11.55 -3.40
CA VAL A 71 4.92 10.75 -4.55
C VAL A 71 5.32 9.30 -4.28
N ARG A 72 4.34 8.42 -4.09
CA ARG A 72 4.62 6.99 -4.09
C ARG A 72 5.00 6.64 -5.50
N ALA A 73 6.30 6.52 -5.76
CA ALA A 73 6.78 5.80 -6.93
C ALA A 73 6.06 4.44 -6.92
N SER A 74 5.26 4.18 -7.95
CA SER A 74 4.61 2.88 -8.13
C SER A 74 5.68 1.83 -7.96
N VAL A 75 5.61 1.03 -6.89
CA VAL A 75 6.50 -0.12 -6.75
C VAL A 75 6.22 -0.98 -7.99
N PRO A 76 7.19 -1.20 -8.89
CA PRO A 76 6.94 -2.06 -10.03
C PRO A 76 6.45 -3.39 -9.48
N ALA A 77 5.32 -3.86 -10.03
CA ALA A 77 4.73 -5.14 -9.64
C ALA A 77 5.86 -6.17 -9.57
N ARG A 78 5.99 -6.83 -8.41
CA ARG A 78 7.03 -7.82 -8.10
C ARG A 78 7.44 -8.55 -9.37
N ALA A 79 8.66 -8.28 -9.85
CA ALA A 79 9.23 -9.05 -10.94
C ALA A 79 9.12 -10.52 -10.54
N SER A 80 8.46 -11.32 -11.39
CA SER A 80 8.28 -12.75 -11.16
C SER A 80 9.64 -13.36 -10.85
N VAL A 81 9.74 -13.97 -9.66
CA VAL A 81 10.94 -14.72 -9.25
C VAL A 81 11.27 -15.71 -10.36
N PRO A 82 12.47 -15.67 -10.98
CA PRO A 82 12.81 -16.66 -11.99
C PRO A 82 12.84 -18.04 -11.32
N ALA A 83 12.27 -19.03 -12.00
CA ALA A 83 12.20 -20.41 -11.54
C ALA A 83 13.60 -20.91 -11.14
N ARG A 84 13.69 -21.61 -10.00
CA ARG A 84 14.92 -22.25 -9.52
C ARG A 84 15.52 -23.11 -10.63
N VAL A 85 16.76 -22.79 -11.02
CA VAL A 85 17.57 -23.67 -11.87
C VAL A 85 17.88 -24.95 -11.09
N PRO A 86 17.67 -26.15 -11.66
CA PRO A 86 18.05 -27.39 -11.01
C PRO A 86 19.58 -27.50 -10.92
N VAL A 87 20.09 -27.90 -9.75
CA VAL A 87 21.51 -28.15 -9.50
C VAL A 87 21.97 -29.35 -10.32
N PRO A 88 23.08 -29.28 -11.08
CA PRO A 88 23.57 -30.44 -11.81
C PRO A 88 24.07 -31.52 -10.85
N ALA A 89 23.75 -32.78 -11.16
CA ALA A 89 24.14 -33.94 -10.37
C ALA A 89 25.68 -34.04 -10.26
N ARG A 90 26.15 -34.38 -9.06
CA ARG A 90 27.58 -34.55 -8.75
C ARG A 90 28.20 -35.62 -9.64
N ALA A 91 29.35 -35.31 -10.22
CA ALA A 91 30.17 -36.27 -10.96
C ALA A 91 30.68 -37.40 -10.04
N PRO A 92 30.81 -38.64 -10.54
CA PRO A 92 31.37 -39.75 -9.76
C PRO A 92 32.87 -39.55 -9.51
N VAL A 93 33.30 -39.90 -8.31
CA VAL A 93 34.70 -39.83 -7.85
C VAL A 93 35.51 -40.94 -8.53
N PRO A 94 36.68 -40.67 -9.13
CA PRO A 94 37.52 -41.73 -9.67
C PRO A 94 38.14 -42.57 -8.54
N MET A 95 38.03 -43.90 -8.66
CA MET A 95 38.70 -44.87 -7.78
C MET A 95 40.23 -44.70 -7.89
N ARG A 96 40.91 -44.61 -6.73
CA ARG A 96 42.38 -44.58 -6.68
C ARG A 96 42.95 -45.96 -7.03
N ALA A 97 43.96 -45.97 -7.91
CA ALA A 97 44.76 -47.16 -8.21
C ALA A 97 45.65 -47.56 -7.01
N PRO A 98 45.95 -48.86 -6.83
CA PRO A 98 46.86 -49.32 -5.78
C PRO A 98 48.31 -48.95 -6.08
N VAL A 99 49.05 -48.55 -5.04
CA VAL A 99 50.47 -48.21 -5.09
C VAL A 99 51.34 -49.48 -5.15
N PRO A 100 52.41 -49.53 -5.98
CA PRO A 100 53.32 -50.67 -6.00
C PRO A 100 54.25 -50.65 -4.77
N VAL A 101 54.32 -51.78 -4.06
CA VAL A 101 55.23 -52.00 -2.93
C VAL A 101 56.64 -52.27 -3.48
N ARG A 102 57.63 -51.45 -3.11
CA ARG A 102 59.05 -51.73 -3.40
C ARG A 102 59.66 -52.59 -2.30
N ALA A 103 60.23 -53.72 -2.68
CA ALA A 103 61.08 -54.54 -1.82
C ALA A 103 62.52 -53.99 -1.76
N ARG A 104 63.17 -54.31 -0.64
CA ARG A 104 64.40 -53.75 -0.05
C ARG A 104 65.65 -53.81 -0.91
#